data_AF-A0A2V8F7M1-F1
#
_entry.id   AF-A0A2V8F7M1-F1
#
_cell.length_a   1.000
_cell.length_b   1.000
_cell.length_c   1.000
_cell.angle_alpha   90.00
_cell.angle_beta   90.00
_cell.angle_gamma   90.00
#
_symmetry.space_group_name_H-M   'P 1'
#
loop_
_entity.id
_entity.type
_entity.pdbx_description
1 polymer ?
#
loop_
_entity_poly.entity_id
_entity_poly.type
_entity_poly.pdbx_seq_one_letter_code
_entity_poly.pdbx_strand_id
1 'polypeptide(L)' 'MGRIGLPELLIILAIIVIIFGANRLPGLGRGIGSAIKNFKDGLKDETANHKS' A
#
# COMPACT_ATOMS: atom_id res chain seq x y z
N MET A 1 28.12 7.52 -7.19
CA MET A 1 27.24 7.51 -6.01
C MET A 1 26.09 6.56 -6.30
N GLY A 2 26.14 5.35 -5.72
CA GLY A 2 25.27 4.22 -6.07
C GLY A 2 23.79 4.55 -5.90
N ARG A 3 23.01 4.34 -6.96
CA ARG A 3 21.56 4.41 -6.90
C ARG A 3 21.15 3.12 -6.19
N ILE A 4 20.45 3.23 -5.06
CA ILE A 4 19.82 2.07 -4.41
C ILE A 4 19.03 1.34 -5.49
N GLY A 5 19.54 0.17 -5.89
CA GLY A 5 18.95 -0.60 -6.96
C GLY A 5 17.73 -1.36 -6.46
N LEU A 6 16.93 -1.85 -7.40
CA LEU A 6 15.90 -2.86 -7.13
C LEU A 6 16.41 -4.04 -6.25
N PRO A 7 17.65 -4.55 -6.40
CA PRO A 7 18.16 -5.63 -5.57
C PRO A 7 18.30 -5.27 -4.08
N GLU A 8 18.83 -4.08 -3.76
CA GLU A 8 18.99 -3.64 -2.38
C GLU A 8 17.63 -3.42 -1.70
N LEU A 9 16.66 -2.85 -2.42
CA LEU A 9 15.30 -2.70 -1.91
C LEU A 9 14.63 -4.05 -1.62
N LEU A 10 14.85 -5.06 -2.47
CA LEU A 10 14.34 -6.42 -2.24
C LEU A 10 14.97 -7.08 -1.00
N ILE A 11 16.26 -6.88 -0.76
CA ILE A 11 16.93 -7.39 0.44
C ILE A 11 16.33 -6.76 1.71
N ILE A 12 16.14 -5.43 1.71
CA ILE A 12 15.51 -4.72 2.83
C ILE A 12 14.08 -5.23 3.05
N LEU A 13 13.30 -5.37 1.98
CA LEU A 13 11.95 -5.91 2.03
C LEU A 13 11.93 -7.32 2.63
N ALA A 14 12.86 -8.18 2.22
CA ALA A 14 12.98 -9.54 2.73
C ALA A 14 13.26 -9.55 4.24
N ILE A 15 14.14 -8.67 4.74
CA ILE A 15 14.42 -8.55 6.18
C ILE A 15 13.16 -8.12 6.94
N ILE A 16 12.42 -7.13 6.43
CA ILE A 16 11.15 -6.68 7.03
C ILE A 16 10.15 -7.85 7.08
N VAL A 17 10.04 -8.61 5.99
CA VAL A 17 9.15 -9.78 5.93
C VAL A 17 9.55 -10.86 6.93
N ILE A 18 10.84 -11.07 7.20
CA ILE A 18 11.30 -12.03 8.20
C ILE A 18 10.93 -11.56 9.62
N ILE A 19 11.12 -10.28 9.93
CA ILE A 19 10.81 -9.71 11.25
C ILE A 19 9.31 -9.71 11.53
N PHE A 20 8.51 -9.23 10.57
CA PHE A 20 7.05 -9.13 10.72
C PHE A 20 6.32 -10.44 10.41
N GLY A 21 6.98 -11.36 9.70
CA GLY A 21 6.38 -12.57 9.15
C GLY A 21 5.58 -12.29 7.86
N ALA A 22 5.74 -13.16 6.87
CA ALA A 22 5.01 -13.08 5.60
C ALA A 22 3.47 -13.10 5.76
N ASN A 23 2.97 -13.60 6.89
CA ASN A 23 1.54 -13.67 7.17
C ASN A 23 0.93 -12.33 7.65
N ARG A 24 1.75 -11.39 8.17
CA ARG A 24 1.28 -10.07 8.63
C ARG A 24 1.16 -9.06 7.48
N LEU A 25 2.03 -9.14 6.48
CA LEU A 25 1.99 -8.28 5.29
C LEU A 25 0.61 -8.28 4.58
N PRO A 26 0.01 -9.43 4.21
CA PRO A 26 -1.28 -9.45 3.51
C PRO A 26 -2.44 -9.00 4.40
N GLY A 27 -2.33 -9.11 5.72
CA GLY A 27 -3.31 -8.57 6.66
C GLY A 27 -3.29 -7.05 6.68
N LEU A 28 -2.09 -6.46 6.84
CA LEU A 28 -1.88 -5.01 6.80
C LEU A 28 -2.24 -4.42 5.42
N GLY A 29 -1.83 -5.09 4.34
CA GLY A 29 -2.13 -4.67 2.98
C GLY A 29 -3.62 -4.69 2.65
N ARG A 30 -4.39 -5.67 3.14
CA ARG A 30 -5.85 -5.71 2.99
C ARG A 30 -6.54 -4.57 3.73
N GLY A 31 -6.08 -4.23 4.94
CA GLY A 31 -6.62 -3.10 5.71
C GLY A 31 -6.37 -1.76 5.03
N ILE A 32 -5.11 -1.51 4.63
CA ILE A 32 -4.71 -0.29 3.91
C ILE A 32 -5.41 -0.20 2.55
N GLY A 33 -5.46 -1.30 1.78
CA GLY A 33 -6.11 -1.34 0.48
C GLY A 33 -7.61 -1.05 0.57
N SER A 34 -8.28 -1.57 1.60
CA SER A 34 -9.69 -1.28 1.85
C SER A 34 -9.91 0.18 2.25
N ALA A 35 -9.05 0.76 3.09
CA ALA A 35 -9.10 2.18 3.45
C ALA A 35 -8.91 3.10 2.23
N ILE A 36 -7.91 2.82 1.40
CA ILE A 36 -7.65 3.58 0.16
C ILE A 36 -8.82 3.45 -0.82
N LYS A 37 -9.41 2.24 -0.95
CA LYS A 37 -10.58 2.01 -1.80
C LYS A 37 -11.77 2.86 -1.35
N ASN A 38 -12.13 2.80 -0.07
CA ASN A 38 -13.22 3.58 0.49
C ASN A 38 -12.97 5.10 0.36
N PHE A 39 -11.73 5.54 0.58
CA PHE A 39 -11.35 6.94 0.40
C PHE A 39 -11.52 7.40 -1.04
N LYS A 40 -11.04 6.61 -2.01
CA LYS A 40 -11.21 6.88 -3.44
C LYS A 40 -12.69 6.90 -3.85
N ASP A 41 -13.47 5.96 -3.34
CA ASP A 41 -14.89 5.85 -3.69
C ASP A 41 -15.68 7.05 -3.14
N GLY A 42 -15.38 7.53 -1.92
CA GLY A 42 -15.97 8.75 -1.35
C GLY A 42 -15.62 10.03 -2.13
N LEU A 43 -14.37 10.17 -2.57
CA LEU A 43 -13.95 11.30 -3.42
C LEU A 43 -14.66 11.29 -4.78
N LYS A 44 -14.88 10.10 -5.36
CA LYS A 44 -15.61 9.93 -6.63
C LYS A 44 -17.08 10.32 -6.49
N ASP A 45 -17.71 9.97 -5.39
CA ASP A 45 -19.11 10.27 -5.10
C ASP A 45 -19.33 11.78 -4.90
N GLU A 46 -18.43 12.45 -4.17
CA GLU A 46 -18.43 13.92 -4.01
C GLU A 46 -18.32 14.65 -5.35
N THR A 47 -17.42 14.18 -6.23
CA THR A 47 -17.20 14.79 -7.55
C THR A 47 -18.38 14.56 -8.50
N ALA A 48 -19.11 13.46 -8.35
CA ALA A 48 -20.30 13.17 -9.15
C ALA A 48 -21.52 14.01 -8.74
N ASN A 49 -21.64 14.37 -7.46
CA ASN A 49 -22.77 15.11 -6.91
C ASN A 49 -22.66 16.64 -7.11
N HIS A 50 -21.47 17.20 -7.36
CA HIS A 50 -21.28 18.64 -7.58
C HIS A 50 -21.62 19.11 -9.02
N LYS A 51 -22.15 18.22 -9.89
CA LYS A 51 -22.46 18.51 -11.29
C LYS A 51 -23.93 18.24 -11.63
N SER A 52 -24.86 18.73 -10.80
CA SER A 52 -26.30 18.75 -11.07
C SER A 52 -26.92 20.06 -10.57
#